data_AF-A0A535BZD3-F1
#
_entry.id   AF-A0A535BZD3-F1
#
_cell.length_a   1.000
_cell.length_b   1.000
_cell.length_c   1.000
_cell.angle_alpha   90.00
_cell.angle_beta   90.00
_cell.angle_gamma   90.00
#
_symmetry.space_group_name_H-M   'P 1'
#
loop_
_entity.id
_entity.type
_entity.pdbx_description
1 polymer ?
#
loop_
_entity_poly.entity_id
_entity_poly.type
_entity_poly.pdbx_seq_one_letter_code
_entity_poly.pdbx_strand_id
1 'polypeptide(L)'
;WRERSLSPEQRSLLHSLVEQAGDRRGAALFALGYWAGCRVSEVSWLQMVHTHVGPQEGWLHVGYKGSKWRDIALMDEARKPLYAYLQATGDTGRTYVFLSQRSERLTEEAIHYWFRKLKALAAKAQFPVIQHLTFHDLRQDFAYRAREAGWSIEEVANYLGLATKKGALSTFL
;
A
#
# COMPACT_ATOMS: atom_id res chain seq x y z
N TRP A 1 -5.73 15.36 11.72
CA TRP A 1 -4.82 14.21 11.65
C TRP A 1 -4.71 13.61 13.03
N ARG A 2 -5.26 12.42 13.26
CA ARG A 2 -4.86 11.58 14.40
C ARG A 2 -3.94 10.53 13.81
N GLU A 3 -2.66 10.62 14.13
CA GLU A 3 -1.64 9.71 13.66
C GLU A 3 -1.86 8.37 14.35
N ARG A 4 -2.34 7.37 13.62
CA ARG A 4 -2.46 6.02 14.14
C ARG A 4 -1.23 5.24 13.69
N SER A 5 -0.30 5.06 14.62
CA SER A 5 0.83 4.15 14.44
C SER A 5 0.41 2.72 14.75
N LEU A 6 0.85 1.76 13.95
CA LEU A 6 0.83 0.36 14.37
C LEU A 6 1.91 0.15 15.43
N SER A 7 1.62 -0.63 16.47
CA SER A 7 2.63 -1.03 17.44
C SER A 7 3.68 -1.95 16.79
N PRO A 8 4.90 -2.06 17.35
CA PRO A 8 5.90 -3.02 16.87
C PRO A 8 5.37 -4.46 16.80
N GLU A 9 4.54 -4.86 17.76
CA GLU A 9 3.86 -6.16 17.77
C GLU A 9 2.90 -6.31 16.58
N GLN A 10 2.05 -5.31 16.31
CA GLN A 10 1.13 -5.33 15.17
C GLN A 10 1.89 -5.43 13.84
N ARG A 11 2.98 -4.69 13.68
CA ARG A 11 3.84 -4.75 12.49
C ARG A 11 4.42 -6.14 12.30
N SER A 12 5.09 -6.67 13.34
CA SER A 12 5.72 -7.99 13.32
C SER A 12 4.71 -9.09 12.99
N LEU A 13 3.54 -9.06 13.63
CA LEU A 13 2.48 -10.03 13.40
C LEU A 13 1.92 -9.95 11.97
N LEU A 14 1.68 -8.75 11.42
CA LEU A 14 1.21 -8.62 10.05
C LEU A 14 2.23 -9.16 9.04
N HIS A 15 3.53 -8.89 9.25
CA HIS A 15 4.59 -9.43 8.43
C HIS A 15 4.62 -10.97 8.47
N SER A 16 4.59 -11.57 9.67
CA SER A 16 4.61 -13.03 9.80
C SER A 16 3.40 -13.70 9.15
N LEU A 17 2.22 -13.06 9.22
CA LEU A 17 1.01 -13.58 8.56
C LEU A 17 1.10 -13.52 7.04
N VAL A 18 1.70 -12.46 6.47
CA VAL A 18 1.93 -12.35 5.02
C VAL A 18 2.90 -13.42 4.56
N GLU A 19 3.99 -13.63 5.30
CA GLU A 19 4.97 -14.69 5.01
C GLU A 19 4.33 -16.09 5.10
N GLN A 20 3.59 -16.36 6.18
CA GLN A 20 2.89 -17.64 6.37
C GLN A 20 1.86 -17.91 5.27
N ALA A 21 1.15 -16.88 4.80
CA ALA A 21 0.16 -17.04 3.75
C ALA A 21 0.77 -17.48 2.41
N GLY A 22 2.04 -17.13 2.14
CA GLY A 22 2.77 -17.54 0.94
C GLY A 22 2.18 -17.05 -0.40
N ASP A 23 1.17 -16.18 -0.37
CA ASP A 23 0.49 -15.65 -1.55
C ASP A 23 1.23 -14.42 -2.09
N ARG A 24 1.79 -14.54 -3.29
CA ARG A 24 2.52 -13.43 -3.96
C ARG A 24 1.64 -12.21 -4.19
N ARG A 25 0.35 -12.40 -4.53
CA ARG A 25 -0.57 -11.26 -4.74
C ARG A 25 -0.80 -10.53 -3.42
N GLY A 26 -1.09 -11.27 -2.35
CA GLY A 26 -1.23 -10.74 -1.01
C GLY A 26 0.02 -10.03 -0.50
N ALA A 27 1.20 -10.58 -0.74
CA ALA A 27 2.47 -9.94 -0.40
C ALA A 27 2.64 -8.60 -1.12
N ALA A 28 2.32 -8.53 -2.42
CA ALA A 28 2.35 -7.28 -3.17
C ALA A 28 1.30 -6.26 -2.68
N LEU A 29 0.07 -6.69 -2.37
CA LEU A 29 -0.97 -5.84 -1.79
C LEU A 29 -0.53 -5.23 -0.45
N PHE A 30 0.00 -6.07 0.45
CA PHE A 30 0.53 -5.62 1.74
C PHE A 30 1.64 -4.60 1.53
N ALA A 31 2.60 -4.93 0.67
CA ALA A 31 3.77 -4.09 0.44
C ALA A 31 3.41 -2.71 -0.12
N LEU A 32 2.45 -2.62 -1.04
CA LEU A 32 1.99 -1.32 -1.54
C LEU A 32 1.28 -0.48 -0.48
N GLY A 33 0.49 -1.10 0.41
CA GLY A 33 -0.16 -0.39 1.51
C GLY A 33 0.84 0.05 2.59
N TYR A 34 1.74 -0.85 2.99
CA TYR A 34 2.64 -0.69 4.13
C TYR A 34 3.94 0.04 3.79
N TRP A 35 4.62 -0.33 2.69
CA TRP A 35 5.91 0.25 2.33
C TRP A 35 5.80 1.42 1.35
N ALA A 36 4.78 1.45 0.50
CA ALA A 36 4.58 2.55 -0.44
C ALA A 36 3.47 3.53 -0.04
N GLY A 37 2.76 3.25 1.05
CA GLY A 37 1.69 4.10 1.56
C GLY A 37 0.51 4.27 0.59
N CYS A 38 0.28 3.35 -0.34
CA CYS A 38 -0.79 3.48 -1.34
C CYS A 38 -2.19 3.41 -0.70
N ARG A 39 -3.15 4.16 -1.25
CA ARG A 39 -4.57 4.00 -0.91
C ARG A 39 -5.10 2.70 -1.50
N VAL A 40 -6.14 2.13 -0.88
CA VAL A 40 -6.81 0.94 -1.42
C VAL A 40 -7.34 1.18 -2.84
N SER A 41 -7.88 2.37 -3.12
CA SER A 41 -8.34 2.77 -4.45
C SER A 41 -7.20 2.86 -5.46
N GLU A 42 -6.04 3.42 -5.07
CA GLU A 42 -4.85 3.47 -5.93
C GLU A 42 -4.40 2.06 -6.31
N VAL A 43 -4.34 1.14 -5.35
CA VAL A 43 -3.99 -0.27 -5.61
C VAL A 43 -5.03 -0.94 -6.52
N SER A 44 -6.31 -0.71 -6.25
CA SER A 44 -7.43 -1.33 -6.95
C SER A 44 -7.59 -0.87 -8.40
N TRP A 45 -7.16 0.36 -8.72
CA TRP A 45 -7.23 0.96 -10.05
C TRP A 45 -5.87 0.99 -10.78
N LEU A 46 -4.80 0.49 -10.16
CA LEU A 46 -3.45 0.53 -10.73
C LEU A 46 -3.38 -0.26 -12.05
N GLN A 47 -3.00 0.43 -13.12
CA GLN A 47 -2.85 -0.15 -14.45
C GLN A 47 -1.40 -0.44 -14.80
N MET A 48 -1.19 -1.40 -15.70
CA MET A 48 0.13 -1.75 -16.20
C MET A 48 0.83 -0.56 -16.87
N VAL A 49 0.08 0.28 -17.59
CA VAL A 49 0.62 1.47 -18.27
C VAL A 49 1.19 2.53 -17.31
N HIS A 50 0.79 2.48 -16.04
CA HIS A 50 1.23 3.37 -14.97
C HIS A 50 2.23 2.70 -14.01
N THR A 51 2.76 1.54 -14.40
CA THR A 51 3.57 0.68 -13.54
C THR A 51 4.84 0.27 -14.26
N HIS A 52 5.98 0.66 -13.72
CA HIS A 52 7.27 0.13 -14.14
C HIS A 52 7.95 -0.54 -12.96
N VAL A 53 8.26 -1.84 -13.07
CA VAL A 53 8.90 -2.59 -11.99
C VAL A 53 9.89 -3.59 -12.58
N GLY A 54 11.16 -3.41 -12.26
CA GLY A 54 12.25 -4.30 -12.64
C GLY A 54 13.02 -4.87 -11.45
N PRO A 55 14.09 -5.64 -11.72
CA PRO A 55 14.94 -6.25 -10.70
C PRO A 55 15.67 -5.26 -9.80
N GLN A 56 15.95 -4.05 -10.28
CA GLN A 56 16.76 -3.03 -9.59
C GLN A 56 15.96 -1.77 -9.25
N GLU A 57 15.09 -1.31 -10.15
CA GLU A 57 14.32 -0.09 -9.98
C GLU A 57 12.82 -0.33 -10.22
N GLY A 58 12.00 0.60 -9.74
CA GLY A 58 10.57 0.58 -10.00
C GLY A 58 9.91 1.88 -9.56
N TRP A 59 8.87 2.26 -10.29
CA TRP A 59 8.06 3.44 -10.00
C TRP A 59 6.60 3.18 -10.38
N LEU A 60 5.70 3.88 -9.70
CA LEU A 60 4.26 3.86 -10.00
C LEU A 60 3.76 5.29 -10.20
N HIS A 61 2.92 5.48 -11.22
CA HIS A 61 2.09 6.67 -11.34
C HIS A 61 0.72 6.38 -10.73
N VAL A 62 0.50 6.79 -9.48
CA VAL A 62 -0.67 6.37 -8.70
C VAL A 62 -1.74 7.45 -8.63
N GLY A 63 -2.98 7.01 -8.85
CA GLY A 63 -4.18 7.81 -8.77
C GLY A 63 -5.39 6.97 -9.17
N TYR A 64 -6.57 7.54 -8.97
CA TYR A 64 -7.85 7.01 -9.44
C TYR A 64 -8.75 8.15 -9.96
N LYS A 65 -9.87 7.80 -10.61
CA LYS A 65 -10.78 8.77 -11.24
C LYS A 65 -11.15 9.92 -10.30
N GLY A 66 -10.87 11.17 -10.71
CA GLY A 66 -11.16 12.38 -9.94
C GLY A 66 -10.20 12.67 -8.77
N SER A 67 -9.15 11.87 -8.58
CA SER A 67 -8.11 12.11 -7.58
C SER A 67 -6.89 12.82 -8.17
N LYS A 68 -6.05 13.39 -7.29
CA LYS A 68 -4.73 13.87 -7.67
C LYS A 68 -3.80 12.68 -7.92
N TRP A 69 -3.09 12.71 -9.05
CA TRP A 69 -2.07 11.75 -9.40
C TRP A 69 -0.72 12.15 -8.84
N ARG A 70 0.16 11.17 -8.61
CA ARG A 70 1.54 11.38 -8.20
C ARG A 70 2.42 10.22 -8.62
N ASP A 71 3.71 10.49 -8.78
CA ASP A 71 4.73 9.47 -8.99
C ASP A 71 5.33 9.05 -7.64
N ILE A 72 5.55 7.73 -7.48
CA ILE A 72 6.27 7.17 -6.34
C ILE A 72 7.38 6.26 -6.85
N ALA A 73 8.61 6.52 -6.39
CA ALA A 73 9.70 5.56 -6.52
C ALA A 73 9.53 4.46 -5.47
N LEU A 74 9.66 3.20 -5.89
CA LEU A 74 9.48 2.07 -5.00
C LEU A 74 10.80 1.67 -4.33
N MET A 75 10.79 1.67 -3.01
CA MET A 75 11.81 0.99 -2.21
C MET A 75 11.75 -0.53 -2.42
N ASP A 76 12.85 -1.21 -2.14
CA ASP A 76 13.00 -2.65 -2.33
C ASP A 76 11.88 -3.47 -1.67
N GLU A 77 11.42 -3.04 -0.50
CA GLU A 77 10.39 -3.69 0.30
C GLU A 77 9.00 -3.63 -0.36
N ALA A 78 8.73 -2.61 -1.17
CA ALA A 78 7.53 -2.52 -2.01
C ALA A 78 7.74 -3.17 -3.39
N ARG A 79 8.91 -2.92 -3.97
CA ARG A 79 9.28 -3.30 -5.33
C ARG A 79 9.41 -4.81 -5.50
N LYS A 80 10.15 -5.50 -4.62
CA LYS A 80 10.43 -6.94 -4.75
C LYS A 80 9.15 -7.79 -4.68
N PRO A 81 8.23 -7.60 -3.72
CA PRO A 81 6.97 -8.33 -3.71
C PRO A 81 6.11 -8.07 -4.95
N LEU A 82 6.03 -6.82 -5.41
CA LEU A 82 5.29 -6.47 -6.61
C LEU A 82 5.91 -7.11 -7.87
N TYR A 83 7.22 -7.05 -8.01
CA TYR A 83 7.95 -7.70 -9.10
C TYR A 83 7.71 -9.22 -9.11
N ALA A 84 7.81 -9.88 -7.96
CA ALA A 84 7.58 -11.31 -7.83
C ALA A 84 6.14 -11.70 -8.21
N TYR A 85 5.14 -10.88 -7.84
CA TYR A 85 3.76 -11.08 -8.26
C TYR A 85 3.59 -10.93 -9.78
N LEU A 86 4.15 -9.86 -10.36
CA LEU A 86 4.06 -9.61 -11.80
C LEU A 86 4.71 -10.73 -12.62
N GLN A 87 5.90 -11.19 -12.23
CA GLN A 87 6.61 -12.29 -12.89
C GLN A 87 5.87 -13.63 -12.79
N ALA A 88 5.21 -13.89 -11.66
CA ALA A 88 4.44 -15.12 -11.49
C ALA A 88 3.13 -15.13 -12.29
N THR A 89 2.69 -13.97 -12.78
CA THR A 89 1.43 -13.86 -13.51
C THR A 89 1.71 -13.86 -15.01
N GLY A 90 1.30 -14.92 -15.72
CA GLY A 90 1.62 -15.12 -17.14
C GLY A 90 0.78 -14.33 -18.16
N ASP A 91 -0.16 -13.48 -17.72
CA ASP A 91 -1.03 -12.72 -18.62
C ASP A 91 -0.38 -11.38 -19.01
N THR A 92 0.23 -11.32 -20.18
CA THR A 92 0.90 -10.11 -20.69
C THR A 92 -0.08 -9.06 -21.25
N GLY A 93 -1.34 -9.42 -21.50
CA GLY A 93 -2.35 -8.54 -22.10
C GLY A 93 -3.19 -7.75 -21.09
N ARG A 94 -2.91 -7.89 -19.78
CA ARG A 94 -3.75 -7.29 -18.74
C ARG A 94 -3.69 -5.77 -18.69
N THR A 95 -4.84 -5.16 -18.45
CA THR A 95 -4.95 -3.71 -18.20
C THR A 95 -4.50 -3.35 -16.78
N TYR A 96 -4.93 -4.13 -15.78
CA TYR A 96 -4.72 -3.83 -14.36
C TYR A 96 -3.61 -4.69 -13.74
N VAL A 97 -2.87 -4.12 -12.80
CA VAL A 97 -1.80 -4.83 -12.07
C VAL A 97 -2.40 -6.00 -11.28
N PHE A 98 -3.45 -5.73 -10.50
CA PHE A 98 -4.09 -6.72 -9.65
C PHE A 98 -5.35 -7.28 -10.30
N LEU A 99 -5.30 -8.56 -10.65
CA LEU A 99 -6.40 -9.27 -11.30
C LEU A 99 -7.42 -9.82 -10.28
N SER A 100 -8.67 -9.93 -10.73
CA SER A 100 -9.75 -10.62 -10.05
C SER A 100 -10.19 -11.84 -10.84
N GLN A 101 -10.79 -12.82 -10.16
CA GLN A 101 -11.41 -13.98 -10.81
C GLN A 101 -12.81 -13.68 -11.37
N ARG A 102 -13.44 -12.58 -10.90
CA ARG A 102 -14.85 -12.24 -11.18
C ARG A 102 -15.04 -10.90 -11.86
N SER A 103 -13.96 -10.16 -12.06
CA SER A 103 -13.97 -8.80 -12.62
C SER A 103 -12.63 -8.51 -13.29
N GLU A 104 -12.60 -7.47 -14.11
CA GLU A 104 -11.40 -7.05 -14.86
C GLU A 104 -10.22 -6.62 -13.96
N ARG A 105 -10.52 -6.23 -12.71
CA ARG A 105 -9.55 -5.81 -11.69
C ARG A 105 -9.98 -6.26 -10.30
N LEU A 106 -9.03 -6.33 -9.37
CA LEU A 106 -9.29 -6.55 -7.95
C LEU A 106 -9.96 -5.30 -7.34
N THR A 107 -11.20 -5.43 -6.87
CA THR A 107 -11.95 -4.29 -6.30
C THR A 107 -11.46 -3.91 -4.89
N GLU A 108 -11.82 -2.72 -4.43
CA GLU A 108 -11.46 -2.23 -3.10
C GLU A 108 -12.05 -3.13 -2.01
N GLU A 109 -13.30 -3.59 -2.20
CA GLU A 109 -13.96 -4.55 -1.32
C GLU A 109 -13.23 -5.89 -1.27
N ALA A 110 -12.69 -6.35 -2.40
CA ALA A 110 -11.91 -7.58 -2.48
C ALA A 110 -10.57 -7.44 -1.73
N ILE A 111 -9.92 -6.27 -1.79
CA ILE A 111 -8.70 -5.98 -1.01
C ILE A 111 -9.02 -5.94 0.49
N HIS A 112 -10.11 -5.26 0.88
CA HIS A 112 -10.56 -5.27 2.27
C HIS A 112 -10.92 -6.66 2.78
N TYR A 113 -11.56 -7.48 1.94
CA TYR A 113 -11.87 -8.86 2.25
C TYR A 113 -10.60 -9.71 2.40
N TRP A 114 -9.65 -9.58 1.48
CA TRP A 114 -8.34 -10.22 1.57
C TRP A 114 -7.64 -9.86 2.88
N PHE A 115 -7.61 -8.58 3.26
CA PHE A 115 -6.96 -8.16 4.50
C PHE A 115 -7.66 -8.72 5.75
N ARG A 116 -8.99 -8.82 5.75
CA ARG A 116 -9.73 -9.53 6.82
C ARG A 116 -9.35 -11.00 6.90
N LYS A 117 -9.22 -11.69 5.75
CA LYS A 117 -8.83 -13.10 5.68
C LYS A 117 -7.40 -13.32 6.15
N LEU A 118 -6.46 -12.46 5.76
CA LEU A 118 -5.09 -12.47 6.24
C LEU A 118 -5.04 -12.41 7.78
N LYS A 119 -5.69 -11.42 8.38
CA LYS A 119 -5.71 -11.28 9.85
C LYS A 119 -6.36 -12.47 10.56
N ALA A 120 -7.34 -13.13 9.93
CA ALA A 120 -7.99 -14.31 10.49
C ALA A 120 -7.09 -15.55 10.55
N LEU A 121 -5.91 -15.52 9.94
CA LEU A 121 -4.88 -16.55 10.10
C LEU A 121 -4.15 -16.45 11.46
N ALA A 122 -4.26 -15.33 12.17
CA ALA A 122 -3.65 -15.16 13.48
C ALA A 122 -4.17 -16.18 14.50
N ALA A 123 -3.31 -16.59 15.43
CA ALA A 123 -3.73 -17.39 16.57
C ALA A 123 -4.82 -16.65 17.37
N LYS A 124 -5.74 -17.39 18.01
CA LYS A 124 -6.85 -16.81 18.79
C LYS A 124 -6.40 -15.75 19.80
N ALA A 125 -5.25 -15.95 20.44
CA ALA A 125 -4.70 -15.00 21.42
C ALA A 125 -4.15 -13.71 20.77
N GLN A 126 -3.68 -13.79 19.51
CA GLN A 126 -3.08 -12.68 18.77
C GLN A 126 -4.12 -11.90 17.95
N PHE A 127 -5.21 -12.54 17.53
CA PHE A 127 -6.24 -11.90 16.71
C PHE A 127 -6.79 -10.58 17.30
N PRO A 128 -7.05 -10.45 18.62
CA PRO A 128 -7.52 -9.19 19.20
C PRO A 128 -6.61 -7.99 18.97
N VAL A 129 -5.29 -8.23 18.84
CA VAL A 129 -4.27 -7.18 18.63
C VAL A 129 -4.41 -6.50 17.27
N ILE A 130 -4.87 -7.24 16.24
CA ILE A 130 -4.90 -6.75 14.85
C ILE A 130 -6.30 -6.71 14.24
N GLN A 131 -7.31 -7.34 14.85
CA GLN A 131 -8.64 -7.51 14.24
C GLN A 131 -9.30 -6.20 13.79
N HIS A 132 -9.01 -5.10 14.49
CA HIS A 132 -9.57 -3.78 14.23
C HIS A 132 -8.84 -3.00 13.12
N LEU A 133 -7.65 -3.46 12.69
CA LEU A 133 -6.86 -2.79 11.66
C LEU A 133 -7.51 -2.96 10.29
N THR A 134 -7.41 -1.92 9.47
CA THR A 134 -7.88 -1.85 8.10
C THR A 134 -6.70 -1.63 7.17
N PHE A 135 -6.92 -1.79 5.86
CA PHE A 135 -5.89 -1.50 4.87
C PHE A 135 -5.43 -0.03 4.92
N HIS A 136 -6.31 0.89 5.32
CA HIS A 136 -5.95 2.31 5.47
C HIS A 136 -4.98 2.55 6.64
N ASP A 137 -5.05 1.74 7.70
CA ASP A 137 -4.13 1.89 8.84
C ASP A 137 -2.67 1.55 8.43
N LEU A 138 -2.44 0.72 7.41
CA LEU A 138 -1.09 0.49 6.84
C LEU A 138 -0.48 1.78 6.28
N ARG A 139 -1.31 2.57 5.59
CA ARG A 139 -0.90 3.86 5.03
C ARG A 139 -0.69 4.92 6.12
N GLN A 140 -1.50 4.91 7.17
CA GLN A 140 -1.29 5.79 8.32
C GLN A 140 0.02 5.44 9.04
N ASP A 141 0.32 4.15 9.17
CA ASP A 141 1.59 3.69 9.72
C ASP A 141 2.79 4.06 8.85
N PHE A 142 2.66 4.01 7.53
CA PHE A 142 3.69 4.54 6.62
C PHE A 142 3.97 6.02 6.92
N ALA A 143 2.92 6.85 7.03
CA ALA A 143 3.06 8.28 7.32
C ALA A 143 3.82 8.50 8.63
N TYR A 144 3.42 7.78 9.68
CA TYR A 144 4.07 7.82 10.98
C TYR A 144 5.55 7.40 10.89
N ARG A 145 5.85 6.27 10.26
CA ARG A 145 7.24 5.79 10.12
C ARG A 145 8.11 6.73 9.27
N ALA A 146 7.54 7.39 8.27
CA ALA A 146 8.25 8.40 7.50
C ALA A 146 8.61 9.63 8.36
N ARG A 147 7.69 10.06 9.25
CA ARG A 147 7.96 11.11 10.24
C ARG A 147 9.06 10.72 11.21
N GLU A 148 9.01 9.50 11.73
CA GLU A 148 10.07 8.95 12.60
C GLU A 148 11.42 8.83 11.88
N ALA A 149 11.41 8.62 10.56
CA ALA A 149 12.59 8.62 9.71
C ALA A 149 13.09 10.04 9.32
N GLY A 150 12.46 11.10 9.86
CA GLY A 150 12.92 12.49 9.72
C GLY A 150 12.24 13.28 8.60
N TRP A 151 11.28 12.72 7.87
CA TRP A 151 10.56 13.46 6.82
C TRP A 151 9.69 14.54 7.46
N SER A 152 9.66 15.75 6.91
CA SER A 152 8.74 16.84 7.28
C SER A 152 7.27 16.45 7.04
N ILE A 153 6.35 17.20 7.66
CA ILE A 153 4.90 16.98 7.45
C ILE A 153 4.55 17.26 5.99
N GLU A 154 5.19 18.25 5.39
CA GLU A 154 5.04 18.66 4.01
C GLU A 154 5.52 17.57 3.05
N GLU A 155 6.69 16.97 3.30
CA GLU A 155 7.21 15.85 2.51
C GLU A 155 6.26 14.64 2.57
N VAL A 156 5.81 14.26 3.77
CA VAL A 156 4.83 13.17 3.92
C VAL A 156 3.51 13.51 3.23
N ALA A 157 3.02 14.74 3.37
CA ALA A 157 1.78 15.18 2.74
C ALA A 157 1.86 15.14 1.21
N ASN A 158 2.97 15.62 0.65
CA ASN A 158 3.24 15.61 -0.78
C ASN A 158 3.36 14.17 -1.29
N TYR A 159 4.19 13.34 -0.64
CA TYR A 159 4.37 11.93 -1.01
C TYR A 159 3.08 11.13 -0.95
N LEU A 160 2.20 11.42 0.00
CA LEU A 160 0.91 10.76 0.12
C LEU A 160 -0.16 11.39 -0.78
N GLY A 161 0.09 12.51 -1.45
CA GLY A 161 -0.91 13.22 -2.24
C GLY A 161 -2.10 13.64 -1.36
N LEU A 162 -1.79 14.18 -0.17
CA LEU A 162 -2.78 14.76 0.73
C LEU A 162 -3.02 16.21 0.31
N ALA A 163 -4.27 16.66 0.36
CA ALA A 163 -4.55 18.07 0.12
C ALA A 163 -3.96 18.87 1.30
N THR A 164 -2.79 19.48 1.10
CA THR A 164 -2.38 20.60 1.93
C THR A 164 -3.39 21.71 1.68
N LYS A 165 -4.01 22.26 2.72
CA LYS A 165 -4.73 23.52 2.55
C LYS A 165 -3.71 24.53 2.04
N LYS A 166 -3.86 25.02 0.81
CA LYS A 166 -3.24 26.30 0.42
C LYS A 166 -3.82 27.34 1.39
N GLY A 167 -3.04 27.74 2.39
CA GLY A 167 -3.50 28.63 3.45
C GLY A 167 -2.67 28.59 4.72
N ALA A 168 -1.33 28.60 4.60
CA ALA A 168 -0.38 29.13 5.56
C ALA A 168 0.97 29.19 4.83
N LEU A 169 1.69 30.32 4.92
CA LEU A 169 2.92 30.65 4.20
C LEU A 169 2.71 31.23 2.78
N SER A 170 1.94 32.32 2.70
CA SER A 170 2.50 33.53 2.10
C SER A 170 3.31 34.26 3.17
N THR A 171 4.45 34.85 2.80
CA THR A 171 5.51 35.45 3.66
C THR A 171 6.42 34.33 4.21
N PHE A 172 7.66 34.16 3.76
CA PHE A 172 8.73 35.16 3.68
C PHE A 172 9.50 35.08 2.35
N LEU A 173 9.51 36.20 1.63
CA LEU A 173 10.74 36.76 1.07
C LEU A 173 11.55 37.34 2.24
#